data_AF-F4WP95-F1
#
_entry.id   AF-F4WP95-F1
#
_cell.length_a   1.000
_cell.length_b   1.000
_cell.length_c   1.000
_cell.angle_alpha   90.00
_cell.angle_beta   90.00
_cell.angle_gamma   90.00
#
_symmetry.space_group_name_H-M   'P 1'
#
loop_
_entity.id
_entity.type
_entity.pdbx_description
1 polymer ?
#
loop_
_entity_poly.entity_id
_entity_poly.type
_entity_poly.pdbx_seq_one_letter_code
_entity_poly.pdbx_strand_id
1 'polypeptide(L)'
;MSCQFDSGCSSEDPPFAFVIWNIVPPFSIDEEIGEQPRYYRKIIILNQKAMRSLARKLLIWPATLVLSLLAFRLLFGRDFRLPTTTLVFHDDGDISTLDNSHINSQQDAGPPGPPVYAAGMYMAGQRPRNESACRWYHGLPDVLSYPPSRLTWSSEIGEKSPYRVLPFVLLGAVEATDSLPQVTLSTHATADQVYGIVELARRWEGPLSLAIFAPGLDAGLAVVQLDRACRCEPAMYKVSVHLVFPAGRPPALSAISRIQGDCAASDLQWRQAETERRKRRMTYPINVTRNVARTMANTSRVLVSDIELLPSARLASGFMEMVHHRLPKHGVVFVVPVFEIESNEQPPATKRELLAACRAGLAGYGPDASRRFVCPHCQRFPGLTRWLIRPDPGRIRPLIVTRREYPHYRWEPFFICTMFEMCLLNYHLVVLDGAFLVHTPGIKRKARKINTATQEFFRSHERRNARIYQRVIKRLIKRYPINRRCAH
;
A
#
# COMPACT_ATOMS: atom_id res chain seq x y z
N MET A 1 -7.48 22.35 43.05
CA MET A 1 -7.10 20.94 43.29
C MET A 1 -6.66 20.35 41.96
N SER A 2 -5.34 20.41 41.71
CA SER A 2 -4.70 19.83 40.53
C SER A 2 -4.25 18.40 40.85
N CYS A 3 -4.63 17.44 40.03
CA CYS A 3 -3.99 16.12 40.03
C CYS A 3 -3.04 16.06 38.83
N GLN A 4 -1.75 16.27 39.10
CA GLN A 4 -0.67 15.68 38.33
C GLN A 4 -0.78 14.16 38.45
N PHE A 5 -0.83 13.45 37.32
CA PHE A 5 -0.55 12.03 37.28
C PHE A 5 0.75 11.81 36.52
N ASP A 6 1.84 11.74 37.31
CA ASP A 6 3.05 11.03 36.96
C ASP A 6 2.71 9.54 36.86
N SER A 7 2.86 8.97 35.66
CA SER A 7 3.12 7.55 35.50
C SER A 7 3.99 7.35 34.27
N GLY A 8 5.29 7.22 34.52
CA GLY A 8 6.30 6.95 33.52
C GLY A 8 6.04 5.64 32.78
N CYS A 9 6.03 5.71 31.46
CA CYS A 9 6.27 4.57 30.58
C CYS A 9 7.51 4.91 29.76
N SER A 10 8.63 4.25 30.06
CA SER A 10 9.84 4.36 29.25
C SER A 10 9.56 3.87 27.82
N SER A 11 9.86 4.75 26.87
CA SER A 11 9.55 4.62 25.43
C SER A 11 10.67 3.95 24.64
N GLU A 12 11.37 2.97 25.23
CA GLU A 12 12.63 2.47 24.66
C GLU A 12 12.51 1.41 23.53
N ASP A 13 11.32 1.10 22.98
CA ASP A 13 11.25 0.13 21.86
C ASP A 13 10.06 0.32 20.90
N PRO A 14 10.26 0.17 19.57
CA PRO A 14 9.18 0.29 18.59
C PRO A 14 8.19 -0.90 18.65
N PRO A 15 6.86 -0.65 18.52
CA PRO A 15 5.83 -1.70 18.52
C PRO A 15 5.98 -2.76 17.42
N PHE A 16 5.34 -3.92 17.61
CA PHE A 16 5.38 -5.10 16.74
C PHE A 16 4.96 -4.83 15.27
N ALA A 17 4.17 -3.78 15.02
CA ALA A 17 3.77 -3.35 13.67
C ALA A 17 4.92 -2.71 12.87
N PHE A 18 5.96 -2.21 13.54
CA PHE A 18 7.06 -1.45 12.93
C PHE A 18 8.13 -2.33 12.31
N VAL A 19 8.18 -3.60 12.66
CA VAL A 19 9.29 -4.44 12.20
C VAL A 19 9.02 -5.06 10.83
N ILE A 20 7.75 -5.26 10.46
CA ILE A 20 7.40 -6.10 9.31
C ILE A 20 7.42 -5.33 7.97
N TRP A 21 7.28 -4.00 8.00
CA TRP A 21 7.31 -3.16 6.79
C TRP A 21 8.69 -2.99 6.14
N ASN A 22 9.76 -3.47 6.78
CA ASN A 22 11.10 -3.51 6.16
C ASN A 22 11.26 -4.64 5.11
N ILE A 23 10.19 -5.39 4.78
CA ILE A 23 10.26 -6.52 3.83
C ILE A 23 9.97 -6.07 2.38
N VAL A 24 9.54 -4.83 2.14
CA VAL A 24 9.18 -4.37 0.78
C VAL A 24 10.17 -3.29 0.29
N PRO A 25 10.93 -3.56 -0.77
CA PRO A 25 11.68 -2.52 -1.47
C PRO A 25 10.76 -1.46 -2.09
N PRO A 26 11.20 -0.19 -2.18
CA PRO A 26 10.58 0.77 -3.09
C PRO A 26 10.88 0.31 -4.52
N PHE A 27 9.89 -0.24 -5.21
CA PHE A 27 9.98 -0.51 -6.65
C PHE A 27 9.77 0.82 -7.39
N SER A 28 10.82 1.34 -8.01
CA SER A 28 10.74 2.27 -9.14
C SER A 28 11.02 1.42 -10.37
N ILE A 29 10.12 1.47 -11.35
CA ILE A 29 10.30 0.86 -12.67
C ILE A 29 11.24 1.77 -13.47
N ASP A 30 12.15 1.14 -14.23
CA ASP A 30 12.78 1.59 -15.49
C ASP A 30 14.25 1.11 -15.56
N GLU A 31 14.52 0.13 -16.44
CA GLU A 31 15.48 0.25 -17.57
C GLU A 31 15.70 -1.09 -18.30
N GLU A 32 16.07 -0.93 -19.58
CA GLU A 32 16.05 -1.86 -20.71
C GLU A 32 17.12 -2.97 -20.75
N ILE A 33 17.03 -3.71 -21.84
CA ILE A 33 17.49 -5.05 -22.21
C ILE A 33 19.00 -5.14 -22.50
N GLY A 34 19.61 -6.28 -22.16
CA GLY A 34 20.91 -6.73 -22.65
C GLY A 34 21.12 -8.22 -22.39
N GLU A 35 21.78 -8.91 -23.32
CA GLU A 35 21.67 -10.35 -23.64
C GLU A 35 22.19 -11.40 -22.62
N GLN A 36 21.79 -12.65 -22.91
CA GLN A 36 22.17 -13.96 -22.34
C GLN A 36 23.69 -14.25 -22.40
N PRO A 37 24.28 -15.17 -21.57
CA PRO A 37 23.98 -16.61 -21.61
C PRO A 37 23.99 -17.42 -20.28
N ARG A 38 23.53 -18.67 -20.48
CA ARG A 38 23.24 -19.83 -19.62
C ARG A 38 24.28 -20.12 -18.54
N TYR A 39 23.84 -20.56 -17.34
CA TYR A 39 24.43 -21.72 -16.65
C TYR A 39 23.56 -22.23 -15.48
N TYR A 40 23.66 -23.55 -15.24
CA TYR A 40 23.14 -24.37 -14.13
C TYR A 40 21.73 -24.98 -14.19
N ARG A 41 21.66 -26.09 -14.96
CA ARG A 41 21.08 -27.36 -14.49
C ARG A 41 21.88 -27.87 -13.28
N LYS A 42 21.26 -27.94 -12.10
CA LYS A 42 21.38 -29.03 -11.09
C LYS A 42 20.53 -28.64 -9.88
N ILE A 43 19.92 -29.63 -9.22
CA ILE A 43 18.93 -29.54 -8.13
C ILE A 43 17.46 -29.62 -8.61
N ILE A 44 17.15 -30.62 -9.44
CA ILE A 44 15.87 -31.36 -9.40
C ILE A 44 16.18 -32.84 -9.63
N ILE A 45 16.98 -33.45 -8.76
CA ILE A 45 17.10 -34.90 -8.66
C ILE A 45 17.22 -35.19 -7.17
N LEU A 46 16.09 -35.28 -6.49
CA LEU A 46 15.94 -36.02 -5.22
C LEU A 46 14.49 -36.16 -4.75
N ASN A 47 13.49 -35.66 -5.50
CA ASN A 47 12.09 -35.81 -5.11
C ASN A 47 11.16 -36.42 -6.18
N GLN A 48 11.71 -37.23 -7.10
CA GLN A 48 10.92 -37.92 -8.14
C GLN A 48 10.85 -39.45 -7.99
N LYS A 49 11.57 -40.04 -7.03
CA LYS A 49 11.53 -41.50 -6.77
C LYS A 49 10.49 -41.93 -5.72
N ALA A 50 10.00 -41.03 -4.87
CA ALA A 50 9.03 -41.38 -3.81
C ALA A 50 7.55 -41.30 -4.24
N MET A 51 7.20 -40.54 -5.28
CA MET A 51 5.79 -40.39 -5.73
C MET A 51 5.37 -41.28 -6.91
N ARG A 52 6.27 -42.12 -7.46
CA ARG A 52 5.92 -43.04 -8.57
C ARG A 52 5.38 -44.41 -8.12
N SER A 53 5.38 -44.71 -6.82
CA SER A 53 4.92 -46.00 -6.28
C SER A 53 3.41 -46.03 -5.93
N LEU A 54 2.83 -44.90 -5.53
CA LEU A 54 1.41 -44.84 -5.12
C LEU A 54 0.43 -44.68 -6.31
N ALA A 55 0.86 -44.02 -7.39
CA ALA A 55 -0.02 -43.71 -8.54
C ALA A 55 -0.28 -44.90 -9.48
N ARG A 56 0.45 -46.01 -9.36
CA ARG A 56 0.22 -47.22 -10.18
C ARG A 56 -0.83 -48.18 -9.62
N LYS A 57 -1.31 -47.99 -8.37
CA LYS A 57 -2.29 -48.91 -7.74
C LYS A 57 -3.74 -48.43 -7.75
N LEU A 58 -4.04 -47.21 -8.22
CA LEU A 58 -5.39 -46.63 -8.19
C LEU A 58 -6.05 -46.41 -9.58
N LEU A 59 -5.44 -46.88 -10.67
CA LEU A 59 -5.93 -46.66 -12.04
C LEU A 59 -6.37 -47.95 -12.79
N ILE A 60 -6.24 -49.13 -12.19
CA ILE A 60 -6.50 -50.41 -12.88
C ILE A 60 -7.96 -50.90 -12.73
N TRP A 61 -8.72 -50.37 -11.77
CA TRP A 61 -10.08 -50.84 -11.48
C TRP A 61 -11.22 -50.18 -12.28
N PRO A 62 -11.17 -48.90 -12.69
CA PRO A 62 -12.27 -48.31 -13.46
C PRO A 62 -12.21 -48.61 -14.97
N ALA A 63 -11.05 -48.98 -15.52
CA ALA A 63 -10.88 -49.26 -16.95
C ALA A 63 -11.44 -50.64 -17.38
N THR A 64 -11.39 -51.64 -16.50
CA THR A 64 -11.89 -52.99 -16.77
C THR A 64 -13.42 -53.09 -16.73
N LEU A 65 -14.09 -52.21 -15.98
CA LEU A 65 -15.55 -52.13 -15.89
C LEU A 65 -16.20 -51.46 -17.12
N VAL A 66 -15.51 -50.50 -17.76
CA VAL A 66 -16.02 -49.79 -18.94
C VAL A 66 -15.89 -50.64 -20.21
N LEU A 67 -14.82 -51.43 -20.31
CA LEU A 67 -14.61 -52.37 -21.43
C LEU A 67 -15.59 -53.56 -21.42
N SER A 68 -16.02 -54.03 -20.25
CA SER A 68 -17.02 -55.11 -20.16
C SER A 68 -18.45 -54.63 -20.51
N LEU A 69 -18.80 -53.39 -20.20
CA LEU A 69 -20.09 -52.79 -20.56
C LEU A 69 -20.21 -52.46 -22.05
N LEU A 70 -19.09 -52.11 -22.72
CA LEU A 70 -19.06 -51.87 -24.16
C LEU A 70 -19.13 -53.17 -24.98
N ALA A 71 -18.50 -54.25 -24.51
CA ALA A 71 -18.59 -55.57 -25.14
C ALA A 71 -20.02 -56.16 -25.07
N PHE A 72 -20.77 -55.86 -24.00
CA PHE A 72 -22.16 -56.31 -23.84
C PHE A 72 -23.14 -55.61 -24.81
N ARG A 73 -22.89 -54.34 -25.15
CA ARG A 73 -23.71 -53.61 -26.15
C ARG A 73 -23.44 -54.03 -27.59
N LEU A 74 -22.24 -54.55 -27.90
CA LEU A 74 -21.87 -54.98 -29.25
C LEU A 74 -22.36 -56.40 -29.61
N LEU A 75 -22.76 -57.21 -28.62
CA LEU A 75 -23.18 -58.61 -28.85
C LEU A 75 -24.70 -58.81 -28.97
N PHE A 76 -25.55 -57.86 -28.57
CA PHE A 76 -27.01 -58.11 -28.42
C PHE A 76 -27.96 -56.97 -28.85
N GLY A 77 -27.58 -56.07 -29.76
CA GLY A 77 -28.48 -54.97 -30.19
C GLY A 77 -28.63 -54.87 -31.70
N ARG A 78 -29.61 -55.58 -32.26
CA ARG A 78 -29.99 -55.57 -33.69
C ARG A 78 -31.17 -54.61 -33.93
N ASP A 79 -31.17 -54.06 -35.15
CA ASP A 79 -32.29 -53.52 -35.95
C ASP A 79 -32.98 -52.21 -35.53
N PHE A 80 -32.92 -51.16 -36.39
CA PHE A 80 -34.03 -50.80 -37.30
C PHE A 80 -33.65 -49.65 -38.26
N ARG A 81 -34.42 -49.56 -39.35
CA ARG A 81 -34.10 -49.05 -40.70
C ARG A 81 -34.11 -47.53 -40.91
N LEU A 82 -33.39 -47.14 -41.97
CA LEU A 82 -33.42 -45.90 -42.79
C LEU A 82 -34.84 -45.54 -43.32
N PRO A 83 -35.10 -44.28 -43.78
CA PRO A 83 -34.78 -43.91 -45.17
C PRO A 83 -34.29 -42.47 -45.44
N THR A 84 -33.89 -42.33 -46.71
CA THR A 84 -33.06 -41.37 -47.44
C THR A 84 -33.81 -40.17 -48.02
N THR A 85 -33.10 -39.04 -48.22
CA THR A 85 -33.22 -38.10 -49.37
C THR A 85 -31.93 -37.26 -49.44
N THR A 86 -30.96 -37.47 -50.37
CA THR A 86 -30.79 -36.83 -51.72
C THR A 86 -31.13 -35.33 -51.76
N LEU A 87 -30.36 -34.39 -52.34
CA LEU A 87 -29.16 -34.38 -53.20
C LEU A 87 -28.71 -32.90 -53.41
N VAL A 88 -27.51 -32.75 -53.98
CA VAL A 88 -26.95 -31.62 -54.78
C VAL A 88 -25.98 -30.65 -54.10
N PHE A 89 -24.73 -30.73 -54.58
CA PHE A 89 -23.59 -29.84 -54.40
C PHE A 89 -23.70 -28.60 -55.30
N HIS A 90 -23.12 -27.47 -54.87
CA HIS A 90 -22.27 -26.70 -55.79
C HIS A 90 -21.02 -26.19 -55.07
N ASP A 91 -19.92 -26.45 -55.76
CA ASP A 91 -18.52 -26.18 -55.49
C ASP A 91 -18.17 -24.81 -56.09
N ASP A 92 -17.21 -24.10 -55.52
CA ASP A 92 -16.28 -23.24 -56.26
C ASP A 92 -15.25 -22.62 -55.30
N GLY A 93 -13.97 -22.89 -55.57
CA GLY A 93 -12.92 -21.89 -55.38
C GLY A 93 -11.71 -22.27 -54.52
N ASP A 94 -10.95 -23.26 -54.98
CA ASP A 94 -9.49 -23.41 -54.95
C ASP A 94 -8.65 -22.88 -53.76
N ILE A 95 -7.98 -23.84 -53.13
CA ILE A 95 -6.76 -23.69 -52.33
C ILE A 95 -5.55 -23.72 -53.28
N SER A 96 -4.75 -22.65 -53.29
CA SER A 96 -3.33 -22.71 -53.64
C SER A 96 -2.48 -22.39 -52.42
N THR A 97 -1.84 -23.42 -51.88
CA THR A 97 -0.70 -23.32 -50.97
C THR A 97 0.47 -22.66 -51.69
N LEU A 98 1.02 -21.55 -51.18
CA LEU A 98 2.47 -21.33 -51.12
C LEU A 98 2.85 -20.02 -50.40
N ASP A 99 3.76 -20.22 -49.46
CA ASP A 99 4.96 -19.43 -49.19
C ASP A 99 4.99 -18.31 -48.15
N ASN A 100 6.06 -18.41 -47.36
CA ASN A 100 6.49 -17.47 -46.34
C ASN A 100 6.92 -16.15 -46.99
N SER A 101 6.30 -15.05 -46.60
CA SER A 101 7.03 -13.78 -46.50
C SER A 101 6.48 -12.92 -45.37
N HIS A 102 7.37 -12.65 -44.42
CA HIS A 102 7.18 -11.69 -43.35
C HIS A 102 6.95 -10.30 -43.94
N ILE A 103 5.73 -9.78 -43.81
CA ILE A 103 5.47 -8.33 -43.96
C ILE A 103 5.33 -7.76 -42.55
N ASN A 104 6.37 -7.02 -42.14
CA ASN A 104 6.37 -6.14 -40.99
C ASN A 104 5.31 -5.06 -41.17
N SER A 105 4.18 -5.18 -40.48
CA SER A 105 3.33 -4.03 -40.18
C SER A 105 3.73 -3.51 -38.80
N GLN A 106 4.74 -2.63 -38.77
CA GLN A 106 4.95 -1.72 -37.65
C GLN A 106 3.70 -0.83 -37.55
N GLN A 107 2.81 -1.16 -36.62
CA GLN A 107 1.92 -0.14 -36.06
C GLN A 107 2.78 0.69 -35.12
N ASP A 108 3.17 1.88 -35.58
CA ASP A 108 3.67 2.97 -34.76
C ASP A 108 2.62 3.30 -33.69
N ALA A 109 2.73 2.66 -32.54
CA ALA A 109 2.11 3.14 -31.33
C ALA A 109 2.89 4.39 -30.91
N GLY A 110 2.28 5.56 -31.12
CA GLY A 110 2.77 6.82 -30.58
C GLY A 110 3.03 6.73 -29.06
N PRO A 111 3.75 7.70 -28.50
CA PRO A 111 4.14 7.67 -27.10
C PRO A 111 2.91 7.45 -26.21
N PRO A 112 3.01 6.60 -25.17
CA PRO A 112 1.88 6.32 -24.29
C PRO A 112 1.33 7.64 -23.75
N GLY A 113 0.03 7.86 -23.92
CA GLY A 113 -0.66 9.03 -23.37
C GLY A 113 -0.43 9.16 -21.86
N PRO A 114 -0.60 10.37 -21.29
CA PRO A 114 -0.40 10.59 -19.86
C PRO A 114 -1.26 9.61 -19.04
N PRO A 115 -0.76 9.14 -17.89
CA PRO A 115 -1.50 8.19 -17.05
C PRO A 115 -2.86 8.79 -16.69
N VAL A 116 -3.92 7.98 -16.78
CA VAL A 116 -5.30 8.40 -16.49
C VAL A 116 -5.45 8.88 -15.04
N TYR A 117 -4.57 8.41 -14.14
CA TYR A 117 -4.49 8.88 -12.76
C TYR A 117 -3.05 9.19 -12.33
N ALA A 118 -2.83 10.42 -11.87
CA ALA A 118 -1.67 10.82 -11.07
C ALA A 118 -2.11 11.89 -10.05
N ALA A 119 -1.38 12.01 -8.94
CA ALA A 119 -1.75 12.93 -7.88
C ALA A 119 -1.84 14.37 -8.41
N GLY A 120 -2.98 15.03 -8.16
CA GLY A 120 -3.21 16.41 -8.58
C GLY A 120 -3.67 16.58 -10.03
N MET A 121 -3.76 15.52 -10.85
CA MET A 121 -4.25 15.63 -12.24
C MET A 121 -5.68 16.16 -12.35
N TYR A 122 -6.50 16.00 -11.31
CA TYR A 122 -7.84 16.60 -11.25
C TYR A 122 -7.83 18.14 -11.20
N MET A 123 -6.65 18.75 -10.99
CA MET A 123 -6.41 20.19 -11.01
C MET A 123 -5.60 20.65 -12.22
N ALA A 124 -5.40 19.80 -13.23
CA ALA A 124 -4.66 20.15 -14.45
C ALA A 124 -5.26 21.40 -15.11
N GLY A 125 -4.39 22.30 -15.57
CA GLY A 125 -4.73 23.60 -16.15
C GLY A 125 -5.13 24.68 -15.14
N GLN A 126 -5.35 24.37 -13.86
CA GLN A 126 -5.65 25.37 -12.84
C GLN A 126 -4.38 26.09 -12.40
N ARG A 127 -4.43 27.41 -12.28
CA ARG A 127 -3.29 28.20 -11.79
C ARG A 127 -3.29 28.24 -10.25
N PRO A 128 -2.11 28.17 -9.60
CA PRO A 128 -2.00 28.37 -8.16
C PRO A 128 -2.55 29.73 -7.74
N ARG A 129 -3.29 29.77 -6.63
CA ARG A 129 -3.81 31.01 -6.05
C ARG A 129 -2.68 31.87 -5.46
N ASN A 130 -2.94 33.16 -5.34
CA ASN A 130 -2.04 34.08 -4.65
C ASN A 130 -2.01 33.81 -3.14
N GLU A 131 -3.18 33.48 -2.58
CA GLU A 131 -3.35 33.10 -1.18
C GLU A 131 -2.99 31.62 -0.95
N SER A 132 -2.41 31.34 0.22
CA SER A 132 -2.07 30.00 0.68
C SER A 132 -3.09 29.53 1.71
N ALA A 133 -3.61 28.31 1.56
CA ALA A 133 -4.44 27.66 2.57
C ALA A 133 -3.63 27.17 3.79
N CYS A 134 -2.30 27.16 3.70
CA CYS A 134 -1.41 26.66 4.73
C CYS A 134 -0.78 27.76 5.56
N ARG A 135 -0.53 27.44 6.84
CA ARG A 135 0.21 28.27 7.78
C ARG A 135 1.65 27.74 7.93
N TRP A 136 2.60 28.48 7.36
CA TRP A 136 4.02 28.14 7.39
C TRP A 136 4.74 28.61 8.66
N TYR A 137 5.81 27.90 9.00
CA TYR A 137 6.68 28.19 10.14
C TYR A 137 8.16 28.10 9.75
N HIS A 138 9.04 28.56 10.65
CA HIS A 138 10.50 28.54 10.45
C HIS A 138 10.97 29.35 9.23
N GLY A 139 10.22 30.40 8.88
CA GLY A 139 10.49 31.29 7.73
C GLY A 139 10.02 30.76 6.37
N LEU A 140 9.48 29.55 6.32
CA LEU A 140 9.04 28.92 5.08
C LEU A 140 7.82 29.64 4.48
N PRO A 141 7.57 29.52 3.17
CA PRO A 141 8.32 28.72 2.19
C PRO A 141 9.60 29.39 1.67
N ASP A 142 9.85 30.65 2.03
CA ASP A 142 10.89 31.48 1.42
C ASP A 142 12.28 31.26 2.00
N VAL A 143 12.38 31.13 3.32
CA VAL A 143 13.64 30.90 4.03
C VAL A 143 13.45 29.75 5.00
N LEU A 144 14.47 28.91 5.17
CA LEU A 144 14.44 27.88 6.22
C LEU A 144 15.42 28.28 7.33
N SER A 145 14.87 28.75 8.44
CA SER A 145 15.63 29.16 9.63
C SER A 145 14.95 28.67 10.90
N TYR A 146 15.68 27.90 11.70
CA TYR A 146 15.21 27.37 12.97
C TYR A 146 16.39 27.27 13.96
N PRO A 147 16.18 27.60 15.24
CA PRO A 147 17.20 27.37 16.26
C PRO A 147 17.31 25.87 16.58
N PRO A 148 18.48 25.38 17.03
CA PRO A 148 18.67 23.97 17.41
C PRO A 148 17.66 23.46 18.44
N SER A 149 17.15 24.32 19.32
CA SER A 149 16.14 23.99 20.34
C SER A 149 14.77 23.57 19.77
N ARG A 150 14.49 23.86 18.49
CA ARG A 150 13.27 23.40 17.81
C ARG A 150 13.40 21.99 17.26
N LEU A 151 14.60 21.43 17.21
CA LEU A 151 14.82 20.07 16.74
C LEU A 151 14.42 19.08 17.83
N THR A 152 13.69 18.05 17.41
CA THR A 152 13.32 16.91 18.24
C THR A 152 13.86 15.62 17.62
N TRP A 153 13.52 14.50 18.25
CA TRP A 153 13.98 13.17 17.88
C TRP A 153 12.79 12.23 17.74
N SER A 154 13.03 11.09 17.10
CA SER A 154 12.07 9.99 17.07
C SER A 154 11.85 9.42 18.48
N SER A 155 10.60 9.18 18.86
CA SER A 155 10.19 8.73 20.20
C SER A 155 10.86 7.44 20.68
N GLU A 156 11.34 6.59 19.76
CA GLU A 156 11.83 5.24 20.06
C GLU A 156 13.28 5.21 20.55
N ILE A 157 14.10 6.16 20.08
CA ILE A 157 15.56 6.18 20.31
C ILE A 157 16.00 7.48 21.00
N GLY A 158 15.15 8.52 20.99
CA GLY A 158 15.48 9.83 21.53
C GLY A 158 16.70 10.43 20.85
N GLU A 159 17.53 11.11 21.63
CA GLU A 159 18.73 11.83 21.16
C GLU A 159 19.74 10.98 20.40
N LYS A 160 19.80 9.68 20.71
CA LYS A 160 20.69 8.70 20.05
C LYS A 160 20.24 8.38 18.62
N SER A 161 19.06 8.84 18.21
CA SER A 161 18.57 8.64 16.85
C SER A 161 19.54 9.27 15.85
N PRO A 162 19.88 8.59 14.74
CA PRO A 162 20.69 9.20 13.67
C PRO A 162 19.91 10.27 12.89
N TYR A 163 18.61 10.40 13.18
CA TYR A 163 17.71 11.36 12.53
C TYR A 163 17.37 12.51 13.49
N ARG A 164 17.09 13.66 12.90
CA ARG A 164 16.55 14.86 13.54
C ARG A 164 15.17 15.13 12.96
N VAL A 165 14.32 15.72 13.76
CA VAL A 165 12.94 16.05 13.41
C VAL A 165 12.77 17.55 13.58
N LEU A 166 12.32 18.24 12.53
CA LEU A 166 11.85 19.61 12.61
C LEU A 166 10.31 19.57 12.51
N PRO A 167 9.59 19.65 13.65
CA PRO A 167 8.15 19.52 13.65
C PRO A 167 7.47 20.83 13.20
N PHE A 168 6.26 20.68 12.66
CA PHE A 168 5.34 21.77 12.34
C PHE A 168 5.95 22.83 11.42
N VAL A 169 6.52 22.40 10.29
CA VAL A 169 6.86 23.33 9.18
C VAL A 169 5.60 23.86 8.50
N LEU A 170 4.54 23.04 8.52
CA LEU A 170 3.15 23.45 8.38
C LEU A 170 2.40 23.04 9.63
N LEU A 171 1.53 23.92 10.12
CA LEU A 171 0.58 23.60 11.19
C LEU A 171 -0.84 23.65 10.61
N GLY A 172 -1.54 22.51 10.68
CA GLY A 172 -2.96 22.47 10.35
C GLY A 172 -3.77 23.36 11.29
N ALA A 173 -4.83 23.98 10.78
CA ALA A 173 -5.65 24.95 11.51
C ALA A 173 -6.25 24.33 12.78
N VAL A 174 -5.61 24.62 13.91
CA VAL A 174 -6.00 24.16 15.25
C VAL A 174 -7.39 24.68 15.63
N GLU A 175 -7.76 25.87 15.19
CA GLU A 175 -9.08 26.46 15.46
C GLU A 175 -10.23 25.72 14.77
N ALA A 176 -9.94 25.01 13.67
CA ALA A 176 -10.94 24.20 12.97
C ALA A 176 -11.04 22.77 13.54
N THR A 177 -10.11 22.32 14.40
CA THR A 177 -10.07 20.91 14.80
C THR A 177 -11.30 20.46 15.55
N ASP A 178 -11.96 21.34 16.29
CA ASP A 178 -13.21 21.01 17.00
C ASP A 178 -14.37 20.70 16.04
N SER A 179 -14.34 21.28 14.83
CA SER A 179 -15.33 21.02 13.77
C SER A 179 -15.01 19.79 12.92
N LEU A 180 -13.76 19.30 12.98
CA LEU A 180 -13.31 18.15 12.20
C LEU A 180 -13.58 16.83 12.93
N PRO A 181 -13.79 15.72 12.18
CA PRO A 181 -13.79 14.39 12.78
C PRO A 181 -12.50 14.16 13.58
N GLN A 182 -12.65 13.76 14.85
CA GLN A 182 -11.55 13.57 15.81
C GLN A 182 -10.73 12.30 15.55
N VAL A 183 -10.25 12.14 14.31
CA VAL A 183 -9.35 11.08 13.85
C VAL A 183 -8.33 11.70 12.90
N THR A 184 -7.05 11.57 13.24
CA THR A 184 -5.95 12.03 12.39
C THR A 184 -5.54 10.90 11.45
N LEU A 185 -5.36 11.21 10.17
CA LEU A 185 -4.63 10.34 9.25
C LEU A 185 -3.15 10.72 9.31
N SER A 186 -2.34 9.78 9.77
CA SER A 186 -0.90 9.90 9.86
C SER A 186 -0.26 9.22 8.66
N THR A 187 0.55 9.95 7.91
CA THR A 187 1.23 9.45 6.72
C THR A 187 2.67 9.92 6.61
N HIS A 188 3.40 9.39 5.65
CA HIS A 188 4.80 9.70 5.41
C HIS A 188 5.12 9.73 3.92
N ALA A 189 6.13 10.50 3.56
CA ALA A 189 6.62 10.61 2.19
C ALA A 189 8.14 10.79 2.15
N THR A 190 8.74 10.49 1.00
CA THR A 190 10.01 11.10 0.59
C THR A 190 9.72 12.37 -0.22
N ALA A 191 10.71 13.24 -0.42
CA ALA A 191 10.54 14.49 -1.16
C ALA A 191 9.92 14.30 -2.57
N ASP A 192 10.15 13.17 -3.23
CA ASP A 192 9.59 12.82 -4.55
C ASP A 192 8.12 12.35 -4.52
N GLN A 193 7.54 12.12 -3.34
CA GLN A 193 6.15 11.63 -3.19
C GLN A 193 5.22 12.66 -2.52
N VAL A 194 5.76 13.80 -2.09
CA VAL A 194 5.06 14.78 -1.24
C VAL A 194 3.75 15.24 -1.86
N TYR A 195 3.72 15.47 -3.18
CA TYR A 195 2.54 15.98 -3.86
C TYR A 195 1.31 15.06 -3.74
N GLY A 196 1.49 13.77 -3.44
CA GLY A 196 0.38 12.85 -3.12
C GLY A 196 -0.52 13.32 -1.97
N ILE A 197 -0.05 14.26 -1.13
CA ILE A 197 -0.81 14.83 -0.03
C ILE A 197 -2.10 15.52 -0.49
N VAL A 198 -2.16 16.07 -1.71
CA VAL A 198 -3.38 16.74 -2.21
C VAL A 198 -4.55 15.78 -2.35
N GLU A 199 -4.29 14.52 -2.70
CA GLU A 199 -5.32 13.48 -2.81
C GLU A 199 -5.86 13.11 -1.43
N LEU A 200 -4.97 13.00 -0.43
CA LEU A 200 -5.36 12.72 0.95
C LEU A 200 -6.09 13.91 1.58
N ALA A 201 -5.59 15.14 1.39
CA ALA A 201 -6.23 16.37 1.88
C ALA A 201 -7.66 16.49 1.36
N ARG A 202 -7.89 16.20 0.08
CA ARG A 202 -9.21 16.24 -0.53
C ARG A 202 -10.14 15.13 -0.03
N ARG A 203 -9.64 13.89 0.13
CA ARG A 203 -10.46 12.71 0.48
C ARG A 203 -10.69 12.50 1.98
N TRP A 204 -9.75 12.91 2.84
CA TRP A 204 -9.82 12.71 4.27
C TRP A 204 -10.45 13.91 4.98
N GLU A 205 -11.56 13.73 5.69
CA GLU A 205 -12.27 14.87 6.32
C GLU A 205 -11.58 15.39 7.58
N GLY A 206 -10.83 14.56 8.30
CA GLY A 206 -10.18 14.92 9.56
C GLY A 206 -8.81 15.59 9.41
N PRO A 207 -8.09 15.80 10.53
CA PRO A 207 -6.71 16.29 10.50
C PRO A 207 -5.75 15.32 9.80
N LEU A 208 -4.69 15.87 9.20
CA LEU A 208 -3.60 15.13 8.55
C LEU A 208 -2.27 15.44 9.22
N SER A 209 -1.46 14.41 9.48
CA SER A 209 -0.09 14.54 9.96
C SER A 209 0.85 13.85 8.97
N LEU A 210 1.73 14.62 8.33
CA LEU A 210 2.66 14.16 7.31
C LEU A 210 4.10 14.33 7.78
N ALA A 211 4.87 13.23 7.83
CA ALA A 211 6.32 13.29 8.03
C ALA A 211 7.07 13.06 6.71
N ILE A 212 7.91 14.02 6.32
CA ILE A 212 8.67 13.98 5.07
C ILE A 212 10.13 13.69 5.38
N PHE A 213 10.68 12.64 4.77
CA PHE A 213 12.12 12.43 4.79
C PHE A 213 12.80 13.29 3.71
N ALA A 214 13.54 14.30 4.17
CA ALA A 214 14.09 15.36 3.34
C ALA A 214 15.55 15.71 3.73
N PRO A 215 16.52 14.85 3.40
CA PRO A 215 17.94 15.14 3.63
C PRO A 215 18.45 16.26 2.70
N GLY A 216 19.13 17.27 3.27
CA GLY A 216 19.80 18.30 2.47
C GLY A 216 18.84 19.03 1.52
N LEU A 217 19.16 19.03 0.22
CA LEU A 217 18.40 19.74 -0.81
C LEU A 217 17.02 19.14 -1.11
N ASP A 218 16.75 17.92 -0.64
CA ASP A 218 15.42 17.29 -0.77
C ASP A 218 14.34 18.13 -0.05
N ALA A 219 14.73 18.93 0.96
CA ALA A 219 13.83 19.86 1.64
C ALA A 219 13.31 20.96 0.71
N GLY A 220 14.15 21.50 -0.17
CA GLY A 220 13.73 22.48 -1.17
C GLY A 220 12.65 21.92 -2.12
N LEU A 221 12.85 20.69 -2.61
CA LEU A 221 11.85 20.02 -3.46
C LEU A 221 10.53 19.79 -2.72
N ALA A 222 10.59 19.32 -1.46
CA ALA A 222 9.41 19.11 -0.64
C ALA A 222 8.64 20.42 -0.38
N VAL A 223 9.35 21.51 -0.07
CA VAL A 223 8.76 22.83 0.19
C VAL A 223 8.08 23.39 -1.06
N VAL A 224 8.71 23.29 -2.24
CA VAL A 224 8.11 23.78 -3.49
C VAL A 224 6.84 22.98 -3.86
N GLN A 225 6.85 21.66 -3.66
CA GLN A 225 5.64 20.85 -3.86
C GLN A 225 4.53 21.21 -2.87
N LEU A 226 4.87 21.45 -1.60
CA LEU A 226 3.91 21.86 -0.58
C LEU A 226 3.36 23.26 -0.86
N ASP A 227 4.16 24.24 -1.26
CA ASP A 227 3.69 25.58 -1.60
C ASP A 227 2.70 25.53 -2.77
N ARG A 228 2.99 24.73 -3.81
CA ARG A 228 2.03 24.46 -4.89
C ARG A 228 0.75 23.84 -4.34
N ALA A 229 0.85 22.80 -3.50
CA ALA A 229 -0.32 22.14 -2.91
C ALA A 229 -1.18 23.12 -2.10
N CYS A 230 -0.56 23.94 -1.26
CA CYS A 230 -1.22 24.92 -0.39
C CYS A 230 -1.96 26.04 -1.16
N ARG A 231 -1.50 26.38 -2.37
CA ARG A 231 -2.14 27.37 -3.25
C ARG A 231 -3.22 26.76 -4.15
N CYS A 232 -3.24 25.44 -4.31
CA CYS A 232 -4.10 24.73 -5.26
C CYS A 232 -5.26 23.99 -4.58
N GLU A 233 -5.00 23.32 -3.45
CA GLU A 233 -5.98 22.50 -2.73
C GLU A 233 -6.36 23.18 -1.40
N PRO A 234 -7.55 23.80 -1.31
CA PRO A 234 -8.01 24.45 -0.08
C PRO A 234 -7.96 23.54 1.15
N ALA A 235 -8.24 22.24 0.99
CA ALA A 235 -8.24 21.26 2.07
C ALA A 235 -6.86 21.06 2.74
N MET A 236 -5.79 21.63 2.19
CA MET A 236 -4.48 21.67 2.83
C MET A 236 -4.47 22.41 4.18
N TYR A 237 -5.49 23.22 4.48
CA TYR A 237 -5.61 23.91 5.78
C TYR A 237 -5.54 23.00 7.00
N LYS A 238 -5.90 21.70 6.86
CA LYS A 238 -5.90 20.72 7.96
C LYS A 238 -4.66 19.82 8.00
N VAL A 239 -3.63 20.14 7.21
CA VAL A 239 -2.40 19.35 7.09
C VAL A 239 -1.29 19.93 7.96
N SER A 240 -0.78 19.13 8.88
CA SER A 240 0.45 19.39 9.63
C SER A 240 1.62 18.63 9.01
N VAL A 241 2.77 19.30 8.87
CA VAL A 241 3.95 18.72 8.23
C VAL A 241 5.17 18.78 9.13
N HIS A 242 5.95 17.70 9.14
CA HIS A 242 7.18 17.54 9.91
C HIS A 242 8.31 17.09 8.97
N LEU A 243 9.48 17.72 9.06
CA LEU A 243 10.65 17.28 8.30
C LEU A 243 11.50 16.32 9.15
N VAL A 244 11.94 15.23 8.53
CA VAL A 244 12.84 14.24 9.11
C VAL A 244 14.08 14.14 8.24
N PHE A 245 15.25 14.25 8.85
CA PHE A 245 16.52 14.27 8.11
C PHE A 245 17.67 13.69 8.94
N PRO A 246 18.73 13.13 8.31
CA PRO A 246 19.91 12.68 9.04
C PRO A 246 20.62 13.84 9.74
N ALA A 247 21.17 13.61 10.93
CA ALA A 247 21.86 14.67 11.70
C ALA A 247 23.00 15.36 10.92
N GLY A 248 23.73 14.61 10.08
CA GLY A 248 24.78 15.15 9.22
C GLY A 248 24.31 15.74 7.89
N ARG A 249 22.99 15.86 7.68
CA ARG A 249 22.36 16.35 6.43
C ARG A 249 21.18 17.27 6.75
N PRO A 250 21.41 18.42 7.40
CA PRO A 250 20.33 19.35 7.71
C PRO A 250 19.61 19.81 6.43
N PRO A 251 18.30 20.06 6.49
CA PRO A 251 17.50 20.50 5.36
C PRO A 251 18.00 21.86 4.88
N ALA A 252 18.12 21.99 3.57
CA ALA A 252 18.52 23.23 2.91
C ALA A 252 17.58 23.50 1.74
N LEU A 253 17.21 24.78 1.57
CA LEU A 253 16.48 25.22 0.39
C LEU A 253 17.50 25.52 -0.70
N SER A 254 17.31 24.95 -1.89
CA SER A 254 17.98 25.45 -3.09
C SER A 254 17.23 26.67 -3.61
N ALA A 255 17.93 27.52 -4.38
CA ALA A 255 17.31 28.56 -5.21
C ALA A 255 16.53 27.90 -6.37
N ILE A 256 15.48 27.14 -6.04
CA ILE A 256 14.54 26.63 -7.03
C ILE A 256 13.70 27.84 -7.38
N SER A 257 13.94 28.40 -8.57
CA SER A 257 13.02 29.37 -9.17
C SER A 257 11.61 28.81 -9.02
N ARG A 258 10.68 29.55 -8.40
CA ARG A 258 9.29 29.12 -8.23
C ARG A 258 8.76 28.77 -9.62
N ILE A 259 8.78 27.48 -9.95
CA ILE A 259 8.55 27.02 -11.33
C ILE A 259 7.12 27.44 -11.68
N GLN A 260 6.94 28.09 -12.83
CA GLN A 260 5.62 28.39 -13.34
C GLN A 260 5.02 27.08 -13.85
N GLY A 261 4.09 26.53 -13.07
CA GLY A 261 3.41 25.28 -13.34
C GLY A 261 1.97 25.37 -12.87
N ASP A 262 1.11 24.54 -13.44
CA ASP A 262 -0.27 24.42 -13.00
C ASP A 262 -0.38 23.60 -11.69
N CYS A 263 -1.61 23.43 -11.22
CA CYS A 263 -1.92 22.65 -10.03
C CYS A 263 -1.85 21.13 -10.23
N ALA A 264 -1.56 20.61 -11.43
CA ALA A 264 -1.19 19.20 -11.56
C ALA A 264 0.25 18.96 -11.08
N ALA A 265 1.09 20.00 -11.06
CA ALA A 265 2.48 19.96 -10.60
C ALA A 265 3.32 18.86 -11.28
N SER A 266 2.98 18.48 -12.51
CA SER A 266 3.69 17.44 -13.26
C SER A 266 5.16 17.81 -13.48
N ASP A 267 5.47 19.11 -13.54
CA ASP A 267 6.82 19.68 -13.58
C ASP A 267 7.67 19.34 -12.34
N LEU A 268 7.03 19.20 -11.17
CA LEU A 268 7.71 18.92 -9.90
C LEU A 268 7.77 17.41 -9.60
N GLN A 269 6.74 16.67 -10.00
CA GLN A 269 6.61 15.23 -9.69
C GLN A 269 7.63 14.36 -10.45
N TRP A 270 8.15 14.83 -11.60
CA TRP A 270 9.09 14.06 -12.44
C TRP A 270 10.57 14.19 -12.02
N ARG A 271 10.92 15.04 -11.05
CA ARG A 271 12.32 15.26 -10.61
C ARG A 271 12.87 14.18 -9.68
N GLN A 272 12.32 12.97 -9.72
CA GLN A 272 12.59 11.91 -8.75
C GLN A 272 14.06 11.44 -8.76
N ALA A 273 14.68 11.37 -9.95
CA ALA A 273 16.06 10.93 -10.13
C ALA A 273 17.10 11.89 -9.52
N GLU A 274 16.71 13.12 -9.20
CA GLU A 274 17.62 14.17 -8.74
C GLU A 274 17.75 14.28 -7.22
N THR A 275 16.92 13.55 -6.46
CA THR A 275 16.92 13.62 -5.00
C THR A 275 18.24 13.19 -4.40
N GLU A 276 18.67 13.89 -3.37
CA GLU A 276 19.88 13.59 -2.61
C GLU A 276 19.83 12.18 -2.02
N ARG A 277 18.65 11.77 -1.51
CA ARG A 277 18.40 10.39 -1.07
C ARG A 277 18.77 9.37 -2.14
N ARG A 278 18.32 9.53 -3.39
CA ARG A 278 18.62 8.60 -4.48
C ARG A 278 20.07 8.69 -4.92
N LYS A 279 20.59 9.90 -5.16
CA LYS A 279 22.00 10.15 -5.55
C LYS A 279 23.00 9.51 -4.59
N ARG A 280 22.69 9.52 -3.29
CA ARG A 280 23.55 8.98 -2.23
C ARG A 280 23.14 7.57 -1.77
N ARG A 281 22.16 6.94 -2.42
CA ARG A 281 21.63 5.61 -2.10
C ARG A 281 21.25 5.48 -0.61
N MET A 282 20.68 6.54 -0.03
CA MET A 282 20.25 6.55 1.37
C MET A 282 19.02 5.66 1.56
N THR A 283 19.02 4.89 2.65
CA THR A 283 17.85 4.14 3.10
C THR A 283 16.76 5.11 3.55
N TYR A 284 15.53 4.90 3.08
CA TYR A 284 14.36 5.65 3.56
C TYR A 284 13.95 5.11 4.95
N PRO A 285 14.03 5.89 6.04
CA PRO A 285 13.67 5.42 7.37
C PRO A 285 12.16 5.44 7.59
N ILE A 286 11.43 4.61 6.83
CA ILE A 286 9.96 4.57 6.81
C ILE A 286 9.32 4.49 8.20
N ASN A 287 9.90 3.70 9.10
CA ASN A 287 9.38 3.56 10.46
C ASN A 287 9.56 4.82 11.30
N VAL A 288 10.66 5.54 11.10
CA VAL A 288 10.94 6.79 11.81
C VAL A 288 9.94 7.84 11.36
N THR A 289 9.75 8.02 10.05
CA THR A 289 8.76 8.98 9.53
C THR A 289 7.34 8.63 9.95
N ARG A 290 6.95 7.35 9.86
CA ARG A 290 5.64 6.88 10.31
C ARG A 290 5.40 7.16 11.80
N ASN A 291 6.42 6.97 12.64
CA ASN A 291 6.33 7.28 14.07
C ASN A 291 6.26 8.78 14.35
N VAL A 292 7.06 9.59 13.66
CA VAL A 292 7.03 11.04 13.80
C VAL A 292 5.64 11.58 13.45
N ALA A 293 5.09 11.20 12.30
CA ALA A 293 3.75 11.63 11.89
C ALA A 293 2.68 11.20 12.92
N ARG A 294 2.78 9.97 13.44
CA ARG A 294 1.85 9.44 14.43
C ARG A 294 1.93 10.17 15.77
N THR A 295 3.14 10.36 16.29
CA THR A 295 3.35 11.00 17.61
C THR A 295 2.99 12.49 17.58
N MET A 296 3.05 13.13 16.40
CA MET A 296 2.65 14.52 16.20
C MET A 296 1.16 14.68 15.83
N ALA A 297 0.39 13.60 15.77
CA ALA A 297 -1.04 13.66 15.50
C ALA A 297 -1.78 14.38 16.63
N ASN A 298 -2.72 15.26 16.28
CA ASN A 298 -3.42 16.10 17.25
C ASN A 298 -4.65 15.43 17.91
N THR A 299 -4.97 14.19 17.53
CA THR A 299 -6.17 13.49 18.01
C THR A 299 -5.79 12.20 18.71
N SER A 300 -6.62 11.76 19.67
CA SER A 300 -6.43 10.49 20.38
C SER A 300 -6.55 9.25 19.48
N ARG A 301 -7.29 9.37 18.37
CA ARG A 301 -7.47 8.29 17.38
C ARG A 301 -6.65 8.58 16.14
N VAL A 302 -5.85 7.62 15.71
CA VAL A 302 -4.98 7.79 14.55
C VAL A 302 -5.17 6.63 13.58
N LEU A 303 -5.36 6.94 12.29
CA LEU A 303 -5.20 6.02 11.18
C LEU A 303 -3.80 6.19 10.62
N VAL A 304 -2.94 5.18 10.77
CA VAL A 304 -1.61 5.21 10.17
C VAL A 304 -1.69 4.58 8.78
N SER A 305 -1.36 5.35 7.74
CA SER A 305 -1.48 4.93 6.33
C SER A 305 -0.36 5.50 5.46
N ASP A 306 -0.02 4.79 4.38
CA ASP A 306 0.95 5.25 3.39
C ASP A 306 0.32 6.33 2.49
N ILE A 307 1.12 7.23 1.93
CA ILE A 307 0.62 8.36 1.11
C ILE A 307 -0.09 7.90 -0.17
N GLU A 308 0.22 6.69 -0.65
CA GLU A 308 -0.35 6.06 -1.84
C GLU A 308 -1.69 5.35 -1.58
N LEU A 309 -2.12 5.27 -0.31
CA LEU A 309 -3.35 4.59 0.13
C LEU A 309 -4.47 5.59 0.37
N LEU A 310 -5.37 5.69 -0.60
CA LEU A 310 -6.48 6.64 -0.60
C LEU A 310 -7.67 6.08 0.17
N PRO A 311 -8.24 6.83 1.13
CA PRO A 311 -9.42 6.39 1.86
C PRO A 311 -10.69 6.48 1.01
N SER A 312 -11.64 5.59 1.31
CA SER A 312 -13.03 5.71 0.88
C SER A 312 -13.64 7.03 1.36
N ALA A 313 -14.60 7.56 0.62
CA ALA A 313 -15.30 8.78 1.00
C ALA A 313 -15.98 8.63 2.37
N ARG A 314 -16.02 9.73 3.14
CA ARG A 314 -16.67 9.81 4.45
C ARG A 314 -16.14 8.84 5.50
N LEU A 315 -14.88 8.40 5.38
CA LEU A 315 -14.31 7.43 6.30
C LEU A 315 -14.19 8.00 7.71
N ALA A 316 -13.65 9.21 7.85
CA ALA A 316 -13.40 9.81 9.16
C ALA A 316 -14.71 10.17 9.86
N SER A 317 -15.64 10.84 9.16
CA SER A 317 -16.95 11.20 9.70
C SER A 317 -17.79 9.96 10.04
N GLY A 318 -17.92 9.01 9.11
CA GLY A 318 -18.68 7.78 9.33
C GLY A 318 -18.10 6.89 10.43
N PHE A 319 -16.76 6.91 10.60
CA PHE A 319 -16.14 6.25 11.74
C PHE A 319 -16.51 6.93 13.05
N MET A 320 -16.45 8.26 13.11
CA MET A 320 -16.84 9.02 14.31
C MET A 320 -18.30 8.78 14.66
N GLU A 321 -19.22 8.81 13.70
CA GLU A 321 -20.64 8.44 13.89
C GLU A 321 -20.78 7.03 14.49
N MET A 322 -20.04 6.05 13.98
CA MET A 322 -20.08 4.67 14.47
C MET A 322 -19.59 4.54 15.92
N VAL A 323 -18.54 5.29 16.33
CA VAL A 323 -17.95 5.19 17.68
C VAL A 323 -18.56 6.15 18.70
N HIS A 324 -19.16 7.28 18.29
CA HIS A 324 -19.84 8.19 19.21
C HIS A 324 -20.97 7.49 19.99
N HIS A 325 -21.58 6.47 19.39
CA HIS A 325 -22.63 5.67 20.04
C HIS A 325 -22.08 4.52 20.90
N ARG A 326 -20.77 4.29 20.96
CA ARG A 326 -20.15 3.18 21.69
C ARG A 326 -18.74 3.56 22.15
N LEU A 327 -18.56 3.85 23.45
CA LEU A 327 -17.23 3.92 24.04
C LEU A 327 -16.52 2.57 23.80
N PRO A 328 -15.42 2.53 23.04
CA PRO A 328 -14.71 1.28 22.84
C PRO A 328 -14.18 0.83 24.20
N LYS A 329 -14.53 -0.39 24.60
CA LYS A 329 -13.85 -1.05 25.73
C LYS A 329 -12.35 -1.07 25.44
N HIS A 330 -11.52 -0.97 26.48
CA HIS A 330 -10.08 -1.15 26.34
C HIS A 330 -9.79 -2.44 25.54
N GLY A 331 -8.78 -2.38 24.65
CA GLY A 331 -8.42 -3.53 23.84
C GLY A 331 -9.24 -3.70 22.56
N VAL A 332 -9.73 -2.63 21.92
CA VAL A 332 -10.40 -2.70 20.61
C VAL A 332 -9.69 -1.80 19.59
N VAL A 333 -9.41 -2.35 18.41
CA VAL A 333 -8.96 -1.58 17.23
C VAL A 333 -9.90 -1.81 16.05
N PHE A 334 -10.01 -0.80 15.19
CA PHE A 334 -10.91 -0.85 14.03
C PHE A 334 -10.08 -0.96 12.75
N VAL A 335 -10.26 -2.06 12.04
CA VAL A 335 -9.48 -2.41 10.87
C VAL A 335 -10.15 -1.88 9.61
N VAL A 336 -9.36 -1.21 8.78
CA VAL A 336 -9.75 -0.72 7.46
C VAL A 336 -9.16 -1.66 6.39
N PRO A 337 -10.00 -2.38 5.64
CA PRO A 337 -9.57 -3.19 4.49
C PRO A 337 -8.81 -2.40 3.42
N VAL A 338 -7.87 -3.05 2.73
CA VAL A 338 -7.08 -2.46 1.64
C VAL A 338 -7.31 -3.22 0.34
N PHE A 339 -7.42 -2.48 -0.76
CA PHE A 339 -7.57 -2.99 -2.12
C PHE A 339 -6.56 -2.32 -3.06
N GLU A 340 -6.31 -2.95 -4.19
CA GLU A 340 -5.51 -2.39 -5.29
C GLU A 340 -6.43 -2.08 -6.48
N ILE A 341 -6.12 -1.01 -7.22
CA ILE A 341 -6.83 -0.57 -8.43
C ILE A 341 -5.82 -0.49 -9.57
N GLU A 342 -6.25 -0.80 -10.80
CA GLU A 342 -5.43 -0.67 -12.01
C GLU A 342 -4.91 0.75 -12.23
N SER A 343 -3.75 0.87 -12.92
CA SER A 343 -2.99 2.12 -12.96
C SER A 343 -3.66 3.27 -13.70
N ASN A 344 -4.53 2.92 -14.64
CA ASN A 344 -5.25 3.87 -15.48
C ASN A 344 -6.70 4.05 -15.04
N GLU A 345 -7.04 3.66 -13.80
CA GLU A 345 -8.40 3.72 -13.29
C GLU A 345 -8.53 4.77 -12.19
N GLN A 346 -9.69 5.43 -12.15
CA GLN A 346 -9.98 6.35 -11.05
C GLN A 346 -10.18 5.58 -9.74
N PRO A 347 -9.52 5.97 -8.65
CA PRO A 347 -9.64 5.25 -7.38
C PRO A 347 -11.06 5.36 -6.82
N PRO A 348 -11.76 4.23 -6.57
CA PRO A 348 -13.13 4.20 -6.08
C PRO A 348 -13.32 5.02 -4.80
N ALA A 349 -14.41 5.79 -4.72
CA ALA A 349 -14.79 6.55 -3.54
C ALA A 349 -15.74 5.77 -2.64
N THR A 350 -16.60 4.92 -3.21
CA THR A 350 -17.61 4.15 -2.48
C THR A 350 -17.38 2.65 -2.57
N LYS A 351 -17.92 1.87 -1.61
CA LYS A 351 -17.80 0.41 -1.67
C LYS A 351 -18.56 -0.12 -2.88
N ARG A 352 -19.67 0.51 -3.26
CA ARG A 352 -20.41 0.19 -4.49
C ARG A 352 -19.52 0.28 -5.74
N GLU A 353 -18.78 1.37 -5.91
CA GLU A 353 -17.82 1.53 -7.02
C GLU A 353 -16.70 0.50 -6.95
N LEU A 354 -16.13 0.27 -5.75
CA LEU A 354 -15.08 -0.72 -5.57
C LEU A 354 -15.55 -2.14 -5.92
N LEU A 355 -16.77 -2.52 -5.54
CA LEU A 355 -17.35 -3.81 -5.90
C LEU A 355 -17.63 -3.90 -7.41
N ALA A 356 -18.04 -2.81 -8.05
CA ALA A 356 -18.20 -2.77 -9.51
C ALA A 356 -16.84 -2.96 -10.21
N ALA A 357 -15.80 -2.24 -9.77
CA ALA A 357 -14.44 -2.40 -10.26
C ALA A 357 -13.89 -3.82 -10.01
N CYS A 358 -14.20 -4.42 -8.86
CA CYS A 358 -13.83 -5.82 -8.56
C CYS A 358 -14.50 -6.80 -9.55
N ARG A 359 -15.78 -6.59 -9.88
CA ARG A 359 -16.49 -7.44 -10.86
C ARG A 359 -15.95 -7.26 -12.28
N ALA A 360 -15.51 -6.06 -12.62
CA ALA A 360 -14.87 -5.74 -13.88
C ALA A 360 -13.40 -6.21 -13.97
N GLY A 361 -12.81 -6.74 -12.88
CA GLY A 361 -11.40 -7.13 -12.83
C GLY A 361 -10.41 -5.95 -12.75
N LEU A 362 -10.91 -4.73 -12.55
CA LEU A 362 -10.13 -3.49 -12.47
C LEU A 362 -9.63 -3.19 -11.05
N ALA A 363 -10.35 -3.70 -10.06
CA ALA A 363 -9.94 -3.67 -8.67
C ALA A 363 -9.79 -5.08 -8.14
N GLY A 364 -8.90 -5.24 -7.16
CA GLY A 364 -8.63 -6.55 -6.61
C GLY A 364 -8.18 -6.48 -5.17
N TYR A 365 -8.57 -7.53 -4.45
CA TYR A 365 -7.85 -7.98 -3.28
C TYR A 365 -6.69 -8.94 -3.65
N GLY A 366 -6.56 -9.27 -4.95
CA GLY A 366 -5.68 -10.28 -5.57
C GLY A 366 -6.47 -11.08 -6.60
N PRO A 367 -5.91 -11.52 -7.76
CA PRO A 367 -4.69 -12.33 -7.90
C PRO A 367 -3.56 -11.70 -8.74
N ASP A 368 -3.75 -10.52 -9.34
CA ASP A 368 -2.70 -9.79 -10.09
C ASP A 368 -1.97 -8.71 -9.26
N ALA A 369 -2.45 -8.46 -8.04
CA ALA A 369 -1.83 -7.60 -7.03
C ALA A 369 -0.53 -8.19 -6.46
N SER A 370 0.64 -7.67 -6.84
CA SER A 370 1.95 -8.30 -6.61
C SER A 370 2.36 -8.44 -5.14
N ARG A 371 1.62 -7.85 -4.19
CA ARG A 371 1.82 -8.11 -2.75
C ARG A 371 1.50 -9.56 -2.35
N ARG A 372 0.78 -10.32 -3.18
CA ARG A 372 0.59 -11.77 -2.96
C ARG A 372 1.89 -12.57 -3.07
N PHE A 373 2.90 -12.09 -3.82
CA PHE A 373 4.14 -12.85 -4.03
C PHE A 373 5.16 -12.71 -2.89
N VAL A 374 5.04 -11.68 -2.06
CA VAL A 374 5.92 -11.51 -0.89
C VAL A 374 5.33 -12.23 0.33
N CYS A 375 4.04 -12.02 0.60
CA CYS A 375 3.34 -12.73 1.67
C CYS A 375 1.82 -12.81 1.42
N PRO A 376 1.30 -13.91 0.86
CA PRO A 376 -0.14 -14.07 0.59
C PRO A 376 -1.03 -13.95 1.83
N HIS A 377 -0.48 -14.25 3.01
CA HIS A 377 -1.22 -14.25 4.27
C HIS A 377 -1.22 -12.89 4.98
N CYS A 378 -0.28 -12.00 4.65
CA CYS A 378 -0.07 -10.76 5.39
C CYS A 378 -1.12 -9.71 5.07
N GLN A 379 -1.66 -9.69 3.85
CA GLN A 379 -2.72 -8.74 3.46
C GLN A 379 -4.13 -9.39 3.49
N ARG A 380 -4.22 -10.70 3.76
CA ARG A 380 -5.51 -11.41 3.81
C ARG A 380 -6.23 -11.22 5.16
N PHE A 381 -7.04 -10.17 5.30
CA PHE A 381 -7.93 -9.95 6.43
C PHE A 381 -9.01 -11.05 6.60
N PRO A 382 -9.34 -11.42 7.86
CA PRO A 382 -10.42 -12.35 8.16
C PRO A 382 -11.77 -11.82 7.66
N GLY A 383 -12.59 -12.68 7.03
CA GLY A 383 -13.91 -12.28 6.55
C GLY A 383 -13.95 -11.58 5.19
N LEU A 384 -12.85 -11.55 4.44
CA LEU A 384 -12.80 -11.00 3.07
C LEU A 384 -13.97 -11.43 2.18
N THR A 385 -14.21 -12.74 2.06
CA THR A 385 -15.26 -13.27 1.18
C THR A 385 -16.63 -12.69 1.55
N ARG A 386 -16.90 -12.58 2.86
CA ARG A 386 -18.12 -11.97 3.38
C ARG A 386 -18.19 -10.47 3.08
N TRP A 387 -17.05 -9.78 3.13
CA TRP A 387 -16.96 -8.35 2.81
C TRP A 387 -17.31 -8.08 1.33
N LEU A 388 -16.76 -8.90 0.42
CA LEU A 388 -16.95 -8.78 -1.03
C LEU A 388 -18.38 -9.14 -1.50
N ILE A 389 -19.01 -10.13 -0.88
CA ILE A 389 -20.38 -10.56 -1.25
C ILE A 389 -21.44 -9.59 -0.73
N ARG A 390 -21.17 -8.90 0.39
CA ARG A 390 -22.13 -7.96 0.97
C ARG A 390 -22.22 -6.68 0.15
N PRO A 391 -23.43 -6.16 -0.11
CA PRO A 391 -23.62 -4.88 -0.79
C PRO A 391 -23.01 -3.73 0.03
N ASP A 392 -22.92 -2.56 -0.60
CA ASP A 392 -22.51 -1.33 0.06
C ASP A 392 -23.53 -0.97 1.16
N PRO A 393 -23.13 -0.93 2.44
CA PRO A 393 -24.03 -0.53 3.52
C PRO A 393 -24.40 0.96 3.49
N GLY A 394 -23.75 1.79 2.67
CA GLY A 394 -23.96 3.25 2.61
C GLY A 394 -23.47 4.02 3.84
N ARG A 395 -22.93 3.32 4.85
CA ARG A 395 -22.38 3.85 6.09
C ARG A 395 -21.35 2.90 6.67
N ILE A 396 -20.46 3.41 7.53
CA ILE A 396 -19.49 2.57 8.22
C ILE A 396 -20.18 1.75 9.31
N ARG A 397 -19.89 0.44 9.35
CA ARG A 397 -20.38 -0.46 10.40
C ARG A 397 -19.40 -1.60 10.67
N PRO A 398 -19.45 -2.23 11.86
CA PRO A 398 -18.70 -3.46 12.13
C PRO A 398 -19.14 -4.62 11.21
N LEU A 399 -18.18 -5.30 10.59
CA LEU A 399 -18.43 -6.53 9.83
C LEU A 399 -18.28 -7.77 10.71
N ILE A 400 -17.10 -7.92 11.32
CA ILE A 400 -16.72 -9.02 12.18
C ILE A 400 -15.79 -8.53 13.28
N VAL A 401 -15.78 -9.25 14.40
CA VAL A 401 -14.76 -9.11 15.44
C VAL A 401 -13.84 -10.32 15.33
N THR A 402 -12.54 -10.09 15.27
CA THR A 402 -11.51 -11.13 15.13
C THR A 402 -10.31 -10.80 16.02
N ARG A 403 -9.31 -11.67 15.99
CA ARG A 403 -8.03 -11.48 16.66
C ARG A 403 -6.89 -11.85 15.72
N ARG A 404 -5.70 -11.33 16.01
CA ARG A 404 -4.46 -11.69 15.31
C ARG A 404 -3.88 -13.00 15.85
N GLU A 405 -4.71 -14.04 15.85
CA GLU A 405 -4.37 -15.40 16.28
C GLU A 405 -4.22 -16.31 15.03
N TYR A 406 -3.67 -17.51 15.17
CA TYR A 406 -3.62 -18.49 14.07
C TYR A 406 -5.02 -18.73 13.47
N PRO A 407 -5.19 -18.73 12.12
CA PRO A 407 -4.18 -18.67 11.05
C PRO A 407 -3.76 -17.25 10.61
N HIS A 408 -4.27 -16.21 11.26
CA HIS A 408 -4.10 -14.80 10.88
C HIS A 408 -3.03 -14.04 11.68
N TYR A 409 -2.15 -14.74 12.41
CA TYR A 409 -1.08 -14.14 13.21
C TYR A 409 -0.08 -13.28 12.38
N ARG A 410 0.06 -13.56 11.09
CA ARG A 410 0.90 -12.77 10.15
C ARG A 410 0.16 -11.64 9.45
N TRP A 411 -1.14 -11.50 9.69
CA TRP A 411 -1.93 -10.44 9.07
C TRP A 411 -1.45 -9.06 9.55
N GLU A 412 -1.30 -8.14 8.60
CA GLU A 412 -0.86 -6.76 8.77
C GLU A 412 -2.03 -5.82 8.45
N PRO A 413 -2.93 -5.58 9.42
CA PRO A 413 -4.04 -4.67 9.24
C PRO A 413 -3.57 -3.22 9.17
N PHE A 414 -4.30 -2.42 8.40
CA PHE A 414 -4.42 -0.98 8.62
C PHE A 414 -5.57 -0.75 9.60
N PHE A 415 -5.36 0.08 10.61
CA PHE A 415 -6.35 0.26 11.66
C PHE A 415 -6.33 1.65 12.27
N ILE A 416 -7.49 2.03 12.79
CA ILE A 416 -7.70 3.18 13.66
C ILE A 416 -7.57 2.70 15.10
N CYS A 417 -6.65 3.28 15.86
CA CYS A 417 -6.45 2.94 17.27
C CYS A 417 -6.06 4.16 18.10
N THR A 418 -6.15 3.98 19.42
CA THR A 418 -5.60 4.89 20.42
C THR A 418 -4.19 4.46 20.87
N MET A 419 -3.85 3.16 20.90
CA MET A 419 -2.54 2.60 21.33
C MET A 419 -2.20 1.24 20.67
N PHE A 420 -0.91 0.87 20.59
CA PHE A 420 -0.38 -0.11 19.60
C PHE A 420 0.02 -1.51 20.09
N GLU A 421 -0.09 -1.84 21.38
CA GLU A 421 0.42 -3.12 21.91
C GLU A 421 -0.60 -4.27 21.81
N MET A 422 -1.07 -4.56 20.60
CA MET A 422 -2.36 -5.23 20.41
C MET A 422 -2.40 -6.74 20.71
N CYS A 423 -1.49 -7.58 20.18
CA CYS A 423 -1.59 -9.05 20.39
C CYS A 423 -1.31 -9.43 21.84
N LEU A 424 -0.25 -8.85 22.41
CA LEU A 424 0.21 -9.16 23.76
C LEU A 424 -0.76 -8.66 24.84
N LEU A 425 -1.55 -7.63 24.53
CA LEU A 425 -2.62 -7.13 25.38
C LEU A 425 -4.01 -7.67 24.98
N ASN A 426 -4.09 -8.73 24.17
CA ASN A 426 -5.34 -9.43 23.83
C ASN A 426 -6.42 -8.54 23.18
N TYR A 427 -6.02 -7.67 22.25
CA TYR A 427 -6.94 -6.77 21.55
C TYR A 427 -7.87 -7.52 20.58
N HIS A 428 -9.11 -7.03 20.50
CA HIS A 428 -10.11 -7.36 19.50
C HIS A 428 -9.98 -6.45 18.28
N LEU A 429 -9.90 -7.05 17.09
CA LEU A 429 -9.84 -6.37 15.81
C LEU A 429 -11.24 -6.37 15.18
N VAL A 430 -11.82 -5.20 14.98
CA VAL A 430 -13.13 -5.03 14.36
C VAL A 430 -12.93 -4.65 12.89
N VAL A 431 -13.18 -5.58 11.96
CA VAL A 431 -13.12 -5.28 10.53
C VAL A 431 -14.31 -4.44 10.14
N LEU A 432 -14.07 -3.30 9.48
CA LEU A 432 -15.11 -2.37 9.05
C LEU A 432 -15.70 -2.77 7.69
N ASP A 433 -17.02 -2.66 7.58
CA ASP A 433 -17.78 -2.68 6.34
C ASP A 433 -18.14 -1.25 5.94
N GLY A 434 -18.07 -0.94 4.64
CA GLY A 434 -18.27 0.43 4.12
C GLY A 434 -17.04 1.35 4.18
N ALA A 435 -15.98 0.96 4.89
CA ALA A 435 -14.68 1.66 4.88
C ALA A 435 -13.61 0.82 4.17
N PHE A 436 -12.74 1.46 3.38
CA PHE A 436 -11.58 0.81 2.76
C PHE A 436 -10.49 1.83 2.38
N LEU A 437 -9.30 1.33 2.08
CA LEU A 437 -8.21 2.05 1.42
C LEU A 437 -7.96 1.47 0.03
N VAL A 438 -7.54 2.30 -0.92
CA VAL A 438 -7.14 1.88 -2.27
C VAL A 438 -5.71 2.31 -2.54
N HIS A 439 -4.89 1.37 -2.99
CA HIS A 439 -3.51 1.64 -3.38
C HIS A 439 -3.43 2.17 -4.82
N THR A 440 -2.73 3.29 -5.01
CA THR A 440 -2.47 3.93 -6.31
C THR A 440 -0.95 4.03 -6.60
N PRO A 441 -0.49 4.23 -7.84
CA PRO A 441 -1.23 4.37 -9.11
C PRO A 441 -1.23 3.04 -9.89
N GLY A 442 -1.60 1.92 -9.29
CA GLY A 442 -1.72 0.66 -10.04
C GLY A 442 -1.63 -0.60 -9.21
N ILE A 443 -2.20 -1.67 -9.77
CA ILE A 443 -1.97 -3.03 -9.31
C ILE A 443 -0.49 -3.30 -9.54
N LYS A 444 0.25 -3.49 -8.45
CA LYS A 444 1.68 -3.77 -8.59
C LYS A 444 1.79 -5.08 -9.37
N ARG A 445 2.48 -5.12 -10.51
CA ARG A 445 2.68 -6.36 -11.29
C ARG A 445 4.07 -6.93 -11.02
N LYS A 446 4.29 -8.22 -11.29
CA LYS A 446 5.60 -8.86 -11.14
C LYS A 446 6.60 -8.19 -12.08
N ALA A 447 7.68 -7.61 -11.55
CA ALA A 447 8.79 -7.14 -12.37
C ALA A 447 9.34 -8.31 -13.21
N ARG A 448 9.44 -8.15 -14.54
CA ARG A 448 10.14 -9.11 -15.42
C ARG A 448 11.62 -9.08 -15.01
N LYS A 449 12.10 -10.20 -14.45
CA LYS A 449 13.49 -10.46 -13.98
C LYS A 449 14.10 -9.30 -13.16
N ILE A 450 13.99 -9.41 -11.84
CA ILE A 450 14.83 -8.62 -10.92
C ILE A 450 16.30 -9.02 -11.16
N ASN A 451 17.19 -8.06 -11.42
CA ASN A 451 18.63 -8.29 -11.55
C ASN A 451 19.17 -9.02 -10.30
N THR A 452 20.05 -10.00 -10.47
CA THR A 452 20.70 -10.76 -9.40
C THR A 452 21.31 -9.85 -8.33
N ALA A 453 21.93 -8.73 -8.72
CA ALA A 453 22.50 -7.75 -7.80
C ALA A 453 21.44 -7.10 -6.90
N THR A 454 20.28 -6.75 -7.48
CA THR A 454 19.12 -6.21 -6.77
C THR A 454 18.53 -7.25 -5.82
N GLN A 455 18.47 -8.53 -6.25
CA GLN A 455 17.99 -9.62 -5.41
C GLN A 455 18.91 -9.90 -4.22
N GLU A 456 20.23 -9.86 -4.41
CA GLU A 456 21.22 -10.02 -3.34
C GLU A 456 21.22 -8.85 -2.35
N PHE A 457 21.08 -7.62 -2.86
CA PHE A 457 20.88 -6.44 -2.05
C PHE A 457 19.68 -6.62 -1.10
N PHE A 458 18.52 -7.02 -1.62
CA PHE A 458 17.34 -7.26 -0.79
C PHE A 458 17.49 -8.42 0.19
N ARG A 459 18.11 -9.54 -0.20
CA ARG A 459 18.35 -10.67 0.71
C ARG A 459 19.15 -10.28 1.94
N SER A 460 20.17 -9.41 1.78
CA SER A 460 20.97 -8.96 2.93
C SER A 460 20.13 -8.12 3.92
N HIS A 461 19.23 -7.29 3.39
CA HIS A 461 18.31 -6.47 4.16
C HIS A 461 17.25 -7.34 4.84
N GLU A 462 16.60 -8.25 4.11
CA GLU A 462 15.64 -9.22 4.65
C GLU A 462 16.22 -10.01 5.83
N ARG A 463 17.46 -10.52 5.70
CA ARG A 463 18.16 -11.21 6.81
C ARG A 463 18.38 -10.31 8.02
N ARG A 464 18.82 -9.07 7.80
CA ARG A 464 19.01 -8.09 8.88
C ARG A 464 17.68 -7.77 9.56
N ASN A 465 16.63 -7.56 8.78
CA ASN A 465 15.28 -7.26 9.24
C ASN A 465 14.70 -8.41 10.05
N ALA A 466 14.89 -9.66 9.58
CA ALA A 466 14.51 -10.85 10.34
C ALA A 466 15.25 -10.94 11.69
N ARG A 467 16.54 -10.63 11.75
CA ARG A 467 17.30 -10.60 13.02
C ARG A 467 16.81 -9.52 13.97
N ILE A 468 16.52 -8.32 13.46
CA ILE A 468 15.93 -7.23 14.25
C ILE A 468 14.55 -7.67 14.76
N TYR A 469 13.74 -8.29 13.90
CA TYR A 469 12.43 -8.82 14.26
C TYR A 469 12.48 -9.81 15.40
N GLN A 470 13.33 -10.82 15.30
CA GLN A 470 13.46 -11.81 16.36
C GLN A 470 13.92 -11.17 17.69
N ARG A 471 14.79 -10.15 17.65
CA ARG A 471 15.21 -9.43 18.86
C ARG A 471 14.08 -8.60 19.48
N VAL A 472 13.33 -7.85 18.66
CA VAL A 472 12.19 -7.05 19.13
C VAL A 472 11.10 -7.95 19.71
N ILE A 473 10.75 -9.03 19.03
CA ILE A 473 9.72 -9.98 19.47
C ILE A 473 10.11 -10.61 20.81
N LYS A 474 11.36 -11.08 20.96
CA LYS A 474 11.84 -11.66 22.23
C LYS A 474 11.74 -10.67 23.40
N ARG A 475 12.07 -9.39 23.18
CA ARG A 475 11.96 -8.34 24.20
C ARG A 475 10.51 -8.06 24.56
N LEU A 476 9.63 -7.96 23.56
CA LEU A 476 8.21 -7.73 23.79
C LEU A 476 7.58 -8.90 24.56
N ILE A 477 7.83 -10.16 24.18
CA ILE A 477 7.29 -11.33 24.92
C ILE A 477 7.70 -11.33 26.40
N LYS A 478 8.90 -10.83 26.73
CA LYS A 478 9.36 -10.71 28.13
C LYS A 478 8.62 -9.62 28.91
N ARG A 479 8.14 -8.57 28.24
CA ARG A 479 7.50 -7.40 28.85
C ARG A 479 6.02 -7.61 29.19
N TYR A 480 5.31 -8.49 28.47
CA TYR A 480 3.87 -8.71 28.64
C TYR A 480 3.54 -10.08 29.22
N PRO A 481 2.35 -10.25 29.82
CA PRO A 481 1.86 -11.56 30.24
C PRO A 481 1.90 -12.59 29.10
N ILE A 482 2.25 -13.83 29.43
CA ILE A 482 2.38 -14.90 28.44
C ILE A 482 1.02 -15.18 27.79
N ASN A 483 0.87 -14.79 26.53
CA ASN A 483 -0.25 -15.21 25.69
C ASN A 483 0.19 -16.35 24.75
N ARG A 484 -0.10 -17.61 25.14
CA ARG A 484 0.27 -18.81 24.37
C ARG A 484 -0.28 -18.82 22.94
N ARG A 485 -1.33 -18.05 22.65
CA ARG A 485 -1.92 -17.93 21.31
C ARG A 485 -1.15 -16.99 20.37
N CYS A 486 -0.29 -16.13 20.91
CA CYS A 486 0.61 -15.25 20.14
C CYS A 486 2.04 -15.84 20.02
N ALA A 487 2.32 -17.03 20.58
CA ALA A 487 3.65 -17.63 20.63
C ALA A 487 3.92 -18.54 19.42
N HIS A 488 4.07 -17.97 18.22
CA HIS A 488 4.36 -18.72 16.98
C HIS A 488 5.35 -18.01 16.06
#